data_AF-A0A966KJJ7-F1
#
_entry.id   AF-A0A966KJJ7-F1
#
_cell.length_a   1.000
_cell.length_b   1.000
_cell.length_c   1.000
_cell.angle_alpha   90.00
_cell.angle_beta   90.00
_cell.angle_gamma   90.00
#
_symmetry.space_group_name_H-M   'P 1'
#
loop_
_entity.id
_entity.type
_entity.pdbx_description
1 polymer ?
#
loop_
_entity_poly.entity_id
_entity_poly.type
_entity_poly.pdbx_seq_one_letter_code
_entity_poly.pdbx_strand_id
1 'polypeptide(L)' 'MKKRLMRCDLSVEEGLVDFIENTALPDTGVSQNNFWLGLSSLIKEMTPENRKLLRVREELQDKIDKWHVARIGQPH' A
#
# COMPACT_ATOMS: atom_id res chain seq x y z
N MET A 1 -10.98 9.99 -17.84
CA MET A 1 -10.73 9.01 -16.76
C MET A 1 -9.64 8.06 -17.23
N LYS A 2 -8.70 7.67 -16.36
CA LYS A 2 -7.74 6.61 -16.72
C LYS A 2 -8.47 5.28 -16.79
N LYS A 3 -8.29 4.52 -17.87
CA LYS A 3 -8.88 3.19 -18.04
C LYS A 3 -8.27 2.24 -17.01
N ARG A 4 -9.09 1.33 -16.48
CA ARG A 4 -8.66 0.33 -15.50
C ARG A 4 -9.00 -1.06 -16.02
N LEU A 5 -8.12 -2.01 -15.76
CA LEU A 5 -8.27 -3.41 -16.11
C LEU A 5 -8.38 -4.24 -14.83
N MET A 6 -9.15 -5.32 -14.90
CA MET A 6 -9.20 -6.30 -13.82
C MET A 6 -8.04 -7.29 -13.99
N ARG A 7 -7.34 -7.54 -12.88
CA ARG A 7 -6.31 -8.59 -12.72
C ARG A 7 -6.56 -9.28 -11.39
N CYS A 8 -7.06 -10.51 -11.44
CA CYS A 8 -7.59 -11.19 -10.25
C CYS A 8 -8.62 -10.31 -9.53
N ASP A 9 -8.44 -10.07 -8.22
CA ASP A 9 -9.33 -9.23 -7.41
C ASP A 9 -8.93 -7.74 -7.42
N LEU A 10 -7.96 -7.35 -8.25
CA LEU A 10 -7.46 -5.98 -8.33
C LEU A 10 -8.01 -5.28 -9.56
N SER A 11 -8.55 -4.07 -9.35
CA SER A 11 -8.72 -3.09 -10.42
C SER A 11 -7.43 -2.28 -10.51
N VAL A 12 -6.72 -2.36 -11.63
CA VAL A 12 -5.41 -1.71 -11.83
C VAL A 12 -5.49 -0.76 -13.01
N GLU A 13 -4.76 0.36 -12.96
CA GLU A 13 -4.71 1.31 -14.08
C GLU A 13 -4.02 0.68 -15.30
N GLU A 14 -4.58 0.92 -16.50
CA GLU A 14 -4.14 0.25 -17.74
C GLU A 14 -2.65 0.45 -18.03
N GLY A 15 -2.13 1.68 -17.91
CA GLY A 15 -0.71 1.94 -18.15
C GLY A 15 0.22 1.18 -17.21
N LEU A 16 -0.17 0.97 -15.95
CA LEU A 16 0.59 0.15 -15.01
C LEU A 16 0.52 -1.34 -15.37
N VAL A 17 -0.64 -1.84 -15.82
CA VAL A 17 -0.77 -3.21 -16.29
C VAL A 17 0.14 -3.44 -17.49
N ASP A 18 0.07 -2.55 -18.48
CA ASP A 18 0.88 -2.65 -19.71
C ASP A 18 2.38 -2.59 -19.39
N PHE A 19 2.80 -1.72 -18.48
CA PHE A 19 4.19 -1.63 -18.04
C PHE A 19 4.66 -2.93 -17.37
N ILE A 20 3.86 -3.47 -16.45
CA ILE A 20 4.25 -4.70 -15.75
C ILE A 20 4.33 -5.87 -16.74
N GLU A 21 3.32 -6.03 -17.59
CA GLU A 21 3.18 -7.17 -18.48
C GLU A 21 4.18 -7.16 -19.63
N ASN A 22 4.50 -5.98 -20.18
CA ASN A 22 5.31 -5.86 -21.40
C ASN A 22 6.71 -5.29 -21.16
N THR A 23 6.99 -4.72 -19.99
CA THR A 23 8.30 -4.09 -19.70
C THR A 23 8.98 -4.69 -18.47
N ALA A 24 8.27 -4.87 -17.36
CA ALA A 24 8.90 -5.26 -16.10
C ALA A 24 9.07 -6.78 -15.92
N LEU A 25 8.10 -7.58 -16.38
CA LEU A 25 8.10 -9.04 -16.25
C LEU A 25 8.93 -9.81 -17.28
N PRO A 26 9.09 -9.37 -18.55
CA PRO A 26 9.95 -10.08 -19.50
C PRO A 26 11.34 -10.38 -18.92
N ASP A 27 11.88 -11.56 -19.25
CA ASP A 27 13.20 -12.07 -18.79
C ASP A 27 13.38 -12.30 -17.28
N THR A 28 12.35 -12.05 -16.46
CA THR A 28 12.39 -12.33 -15.01
C THR A 28 12.12 -13.79 -14.64
N GLY A 29 11.57 -14.58 -15.57
CA GLY A 29 11.09 -15.95 -15.31
C GLY A 29 9.75 -16.03 -14.55
N VAL A 30 9.12 -14.89 -14.25
CA VAL A 30 7.81 -14.82 -13.58
C VAL A 30 6.70 -14.62 -14.61
N SER A 31 5.70 -15.50 -14.60
CA SER A 31 4.53 -15.35 -15.48
C SER A 31 3.60 -14.24 -14.98
N GLN A 32 2.92 -13.57 -15.91
CA GLN A 32 1.93 -12.53 -15.59
C GLN A 32 0.86 -13.03 -14.62
N ASN A 33 0.34 -14.25 -14.83
CA ASN A 33 -0.65 -14.86 -13.93
C ASN A 33 -0.09 -15.07 -12.51
N ASN A 34 1.13 -15.60 -12.39
CA ASN A 34 1.74 -15.83 -11.07
C ASN A 34 1.99 -14.51 -10.34
N PHE A 35 2.45 -13.49 -11.07
CA PHE A 35 2.65 -12.15 -10.52
C PHE A 35 1.34 -11.56 -9.98
N TRP A 36 0.29 -11.49 -10.81
CA TRP A 36 -0.97 -10.84 -10.42
C TRP A 36 -1.71 -11.61 -9.30
N LEU A 37 -1.68 -12.94 -9.34
CA LEU A 37 -2.26 -13.76 -8.28
C LEU A 37 -1.51 -13.56 -6.95
N GLY A 38 -0.19 -13.57 -7.01
CA GLY A 38 0.67 -13.33 -5.85
C GLY A 38 0.46 -11.94 -5.25
N LEU A 39 0.44 -10.90 -6.09
CA LEU A 39 0.20 -9.52 -5.66
C LEU A 39 -1.19 -9.35 -5.04
N SER A 40 -2.24 -9.87 -5.69
CA SER A 40 -3.62 -9.82 -5.17
C SER A 40 -3.74 -10.48 -3.81
N SER A 41 -3.11 -11.65 -3.64
CA SER A 41 -3.10 -12.39 -2.38
C SER A 41 -2.36 -11.63 -1.28
N LEU A 42 -1.16 -11.13 -1.60
CA LEU A 42 -0.34 -10.38 -0.66
C LEU A 42 -1.01 -9.09 -0.20
N ILE A 43 -1.63 -8.34 -1.13
CA ILE A 43 -2.41 -7.14 -0.79
C ILE A 43 -3.55 -7.51 0.16
N LYS A 44 -4.31 -8.57 -0.16
CA LYS A 44 -5.43 -9.01 0.68
C LYS A 44 -5.00 -9.36 2.11
N GLU A 45 -3.88 -10.05 2.26
CA GLU A 45 -3.34 -10.47 3.56
C GLU A 45 -2.71 -9.32 4.35
N MET A 46 -1.90 -8.47 3.69
CA MET A 46 -1.09 -7.47 4.38
C MET A 46 -1.80 -6.13 4.58
N THR A 47 -2.87 -5.86 3.84
CA THR A 47 -3.62 -4.60 3.96
C THR A 47 -4.20 -4.36 5.37
N PRO A 48 -4.81 -5.35 6.06
CA PRO A 48 -5.23 -5.19 7.45
C PRO A 48 -4.10 -4.79 8.40
N GLU A 49 -2.94 -5.46 8.33
CA GLU A 49 -1.80 -5.14 9.21
C GLU A 49 -1.22 -3.77 8.89
N ASN A 50 -1.07 -3.42 7.61
CA ASN A 50 -0.59 -2.09 7.23
C ASN A 50 -1.51 -0.98 7.77
N ARG A 51 -2.84 -1.16 7.69
CA ARG A 51 -3.79 -0.21 8.31
C ARG A 51 -3.65 -0.11 9.83
N LYS A 52 -3.37 -1.22 10.50
CA LYS A 52 -3.14 -1.23 11.95
C LYS A 52 -1.87 -0.45 12.31
N LEU A 53 -0.79 -0.61 11.54
CA LEU A 53 0.45 0.14 11.75
C LEU A 53 0.26 1.65 11.52
N LEU A 54 -0.55 2.04 10.54
CA LEU A 54 -0.93 3.44 10.35
C LEU A 54 -1.68 4.01 11.55
N ARG A 55 -2.62 3.25 12.14
CA ARG A 55 -3.31 3.67 13.38
C ARG A 55 -2.36 3.81 14.55
N VAL A 56 -1.40 2.89 14.71
CA VAL A 56 -0.38 3.01 15.76
C VAL A 56 0.42 4.32 15.60
N ARG A 57 0.76 4.70 14.37
CA ARG A 57 1.42 5.99 14.10
C ARG A 57 0.54 7.17 14.50
N GLU A 58 -0.75 7.12 14.16
CA GLU A 58 -1.72 8.16 14.53
C GLU A 58 -1.87 8.29 16.05
N GLU A 59 -1.98 7.17 16.77
CA GLU A 59 -2.07 7.14 18.23
C GLU A 59 -0.82 7.70 18.91
N LEU A 60 0.37 7.40 18.37
CA LEU A 60 1.62 7.96 18.87
C LEU A 60 1.66 9.47 18.66
N GLN A 61 1.27 9.94 17.48
CA GLN A 61 1.22 11.38 17.19
C GLN A 61 0.25 12.10 18.12
N ASP A 62 -0.97 11.57 18.32
CA ASP A 62 -1.96 12.15 19.22
C ASP A 62 -1.46 12.22 20.68
N LYS A 63 -0.72 11.21 21.15
CA LYS A 63 -0.08 11.24 22.48
C LYS A 63 0.98 12.33 22.58
N ILE A 64 1.81 12.49 21.55
CA ILE A 64 2.84 13.54 21.49
C ILE A 64 2.18 14.91 21.49
N ASP A 65 1.17 15.12 20.65
CA ASP A 65 0.44 16.37 20.54
C ASP A 65 -0.20 16.75 21.88
N LYS A 66 -0.91 15.80 22.52
CA LYS A 66 -1.49 15.99 23.86
C LYS A 66 -0.44 16.32 24.91
N TRP A 67 0.72 15.67 24.85
CA TRP A 67 1.81 15.93 25.80
C TRP A 67 2.32 17.36 25.67
N HIS A 68 2.51 17.86 24.44
CA HIS A 68 2.96 19.23 24.17
C HIS A 68 1.90 20.26 24.57
N VAL A 69 0.63 20.03 24.22
CA VAL A 69 -0.48 20.92 24.60
C VAL A 69 -0.59 21.06 26.12
N ALA A 70 -0.44 19.95 26.86
CA ALA A 70 -0.50 19.97 28.33
C ALA A 70 0.69 20.70 28.99
N ARG A 71 1.78 20.97 28.25
CA ARG A 71 3.04 21.53 28.76
C ARG A 71 3.42 22.86 28.10
N ILE A 72 2.47 23.54 27.49
CA ILE A 72 2.72 24.86 26.89
C ILE A 72 3.39 25.80 27.91
N GLY A 73 4.52 26.38 27.51
CA GLY A 73 5.30 27.32 28.34
C GLY A 73 6.22 26.68 29.37
N GLN A 74 6.27 25.35 29.49
CA GLN A 74 7.23 24.65 30.34
C GLN A 74 8.50 24.30 29.53
N PRO A 75 9.69 24.26 30.18
CA PRO A 75 10.88 23.73 29.53
C PRO A 75 10.67 22.27 29.10
N HIS A 76 11.21 21.90 27.94
CA HIS A 76 11.12 20.55 27.36
C HIS A 76 12.06 19.55 28.04
#